data_AF-A0A9W8NY17-F1
#
_entry.id   AF-A0A9W8NY17-F1
#
_cell.length_a   1.000
_cell.length_b   1.000
_cell.length_c   1.000
_cell.angle_alpha   90.00
_cell.angle_beta   90.00
_cell.angle_gamma   90.00
#
_symmetry.space_group_name_H-M   'P 1'
#
loop_
_entity.id
_entity.type
_entity.pdbx_description
1 polymer ?
#
loop_
_entity_poly.entity_id
_entity_poly.type
_entity_poly.pdbx_seq_one_letter_code
_entity_poly.pdbx_strand_id
1 'polypeptide(L)'
;HKSAPNALKPLRGFISSGNQTAFHLLRDPDLKTHSVLDAQTFFRLPDLGGALLDYMKRAQRGAAVFSLSGQRTNAALPSPFPFKVQLWSKFRIQGRQYHNTHLPNDIHTVFATPPGPEWEYGRNDCVVINIDNTKLWPHSSLEGHCIALVKMIFLPSYGRNSLVKPLRGTEEFLVYCERFDVVNQPPPPPQYNDIPCYQAWKPFYPDYASGCYILKKALRANGTPFGDIIPLPQFRAQVDVSPRLRGPADSRLSPMNVMAVGSDFLLNKYWEKELWYILEKADPCVSSNSSTT
;
A
#
# COMPACT_ATOMS: atom_id res chain seq x y z
N HIS A 1 -0.03 11.93 42.08
CA HIS A 1 -0.72 12.41 40.86
C HIS A 1 -1.52 11.27 40.24
N LYS A 2 -2.84 11.26 40.41
CA LYS A 2 -3.74 10.33 39.69
C LYS A 2 -4.01 10.92 38.30
N SER A 3 -3.55 10.25 37.24
CA SER A 3 -3.82 10.69 35.87
C SER A 3 -5.29 10.51 35.54
N ALA A 4 -5.92 11.52 34.95
CA ALA A 4 -7.31 11.46 34.50
C ALA A 4 -7.53 10.25 33.56
N PRO A 5 -8.57 9.43 33.78
CA PRO A 5 -8.76 8.15 33.08
C PRO A 5 -9.08 8.28 31.58
N ASN A 6 -9.27 9.49 31.06
CA ASN A 6 -9.63 9.77 29.66
C ASN A 6 -8.64 10.68 28.91
N ALA A 7 -7.41 10.87 29.41
CA ALA A 7 -6.40 11.57 28.62
C ALA A 7 -6.05 10.74 27.37
N LEU A 8 -6.39 11.26 26.19
CA LEU A 8 -5.97 10.68 24.91
C LEU A 8 -4.45 10.51 24.94
N LYS A 9 -4.01 9.27 24.87
CA LYS A 9 -2.60 8.93 24.85
C LYS A 9 -2.00 9.40 23.51
N PRO A 10 -0.76 9.91 23.51
CA PRO A 10 -0.15 10.47 22.29
C PRO A 10 -0.02 9.39 21.21
N LEU A 11 -0.33 9.76 19.97
CA LEU A 11 -0.18 8.89 18.79
C LEU A 11 1.26 8.38 18.66
N ARG A 12 1.43 7.21 18.05
CA ARG A 12 2.75 6.77 17.56
C ARG A 12 3.01 7.45 16.22
N GLY A 13 3.94 8.40 16.23
CA GLY A 13 4.41 9.09 15.03
C GLY A 13 5.82 8.67 14.67
N PHE A 14 6.07 8.43 13.39
CA PHE A 14 7.42 8.25 12.87
C PHE A 14 7.50 8.71 11.40
N ILE A 15 8.71 8.90 10.90
CA ILE A 15 8.98 9.33 9.54
C ILE A 15 9.73 8.21 8.83
N SER A 16 9.39 7.94 7.56
CA SER A 16 10.12 6.97 6.75
C SER A 16 11.59 7.36 6.60
N SER A 17 12.44 6.36 6.40
CA SER A 17 13.82 6.57 5.97
C SER A 17 13.85 7.46 4.72
N GLY A 18 14.62 8.56 4.77
CA GLY A 18 14.65 9.60 3.73
C GLY A 18 13.79 10.85 4.01
N ASN A 19 13.09 10.91 5.14
CA ASN A 19 12.32 12.08 5.61
C ASN A 19 11.20 12.57 4.67
N GLN A 20 10.66 11.68 3.83
CA GLN A 20 9.66 12.02 2.80
C GLN A 20 8.20 11.81 3.22
N THR A 21 7.94 10.85 4.12
CA THR A 21 6.58 10.48 4.50
C THR A 21 6.48 10.31 6.01
N ALA A 22 5.53 11.03 6.62
CA ALA A 22 5.19 10.90 8.03
C ALA A 22 3.99 9.97 8.22
N PHE A 23 4.03 9.19 9.29
CA PHE A 23 2.97 8.26 9.68
C PHE A 23 2.48 8.55 11.09
N HIS A 24 1.17 8.46 11.30
CA HIS A 24 0.58 8.51 12.63
C HIS A 24 -0.38 7.34 12.85
N LEU A 25 -0.14 6.56 13.89
CA LEU A 25 -1.01 5.47 14.34
C LEU A 25 -1.51 5.74 15.75
N LEU A 26 -2.66 5.14 16.09
CA LEU A 26 -3.09 5.07 17.47
C LEU A 26 -2.01 4.40 18.32
N ARG A 27 -1.78 4.92 19.53
CA ARG A 27 -0.68 4.45 20.37
C ARG A 27 -0.79 2.97 20.74
N ASP A 28 -2.02 2.61 21.09
CA ASP A 28 -2.43 1.27 21.48
C ASP A 28 -3.27 0.72 20.31
N PRO A 29 -3.20 -0.59 20.01
CA PRO A 29 -4.01 -1.20 18.96
C PRO A 29 -5.50 -1.02 19.27
N ASP A 30 -6.29 -0.65 18.27
CA ASP A 30 -7.74 -0.47 18.38
C ASP A 30 -8.53 -1.73 18.01
N LEU A 31 -7.84 -2.77 17.53
CA LEU A 31 -8.38 -4.10 17.33
C LEU A 31 -7.77 -5.09 18.32
N LYS A 32 -8.51 -6.18 18.59
CA LYS A 32 -8.07 -7.25 19.50
C LYS A 32 -6.74 -7.84 19.01
N THR A 33 -5.84 -8.15 19.94
CA THR A 33 -4.60 -8.87 19.62
C THR A 33 -4.91 -10.34 19.32
N HIS A 34 -4.37 -10.86 18.23
CA HIS A 34 -4.67 -12.19 17.71
C HIS A 34 -3.40 -13.04 17.58
N SER A 35 -3.54 -14.38 17.59
CA SER A 35 -2.49 -15.21 16.98
C SER A 35 -2.46 -14.96 15.46
N VAL A 36 -1.39 -15.34 14.77
CA VAL A 36 -1.34 -15.17 13.31
C VAL A 36 -2.47 -15.96 12.62
N LEU A 37 -2.81 -17.15 13.11
CA LEU A 37 -3.91 -17.96 12.58
C LEU A 37 -5.28 -17.32 12.82
N ASP A 38 -5.50 -16.76 14.01
CA ASP A 38 -6.75 -16.06 14.31
C ASP A 38 -6.88 -14.80 13.45
N ALA A 39 -5.79 -14.04 13.25
CA ALA A 39 -5.77 -12.85 12.41
C ALA A 39 -6.05 -13.21 10.93
N GLN A 40 -5.47 -14.30 10.45
CA GLN A 40 -5.74 -14.86 9.11
C GLN A 40 -7.24 -15.13 8.93
N THR A 41 -7.88 -15.73 9.93
CA THR A 41 -9.32 -16.00 9.89
C THR A 41 -10.13 -14.71 9.99
N PHE A 42 -9.77 -13.81 10.91
CA PHE A 42 -10.47 -12.57 11.21
C PHE A 42 -10.50 -11.61 10.01
N PHE A 43 -9.41 -11.51 9.26
CA PHE A 43 -9.32 -10.68 8.04
C PHE A 43 -9.65 -11.45 6.75
N ARG A 44 -9.92 -12.76 6.82
CA ARG A 44 -10.10 -13.65 5.65
C ARG A 44 -8.90 -13.64 4.69
N LEU A 45 -7.68 -13.74 5.22
CA LEU A 45 -6.41 -13.69 4.49
C LEU A 45 -5.69 -15.06 4.53
N PRO A 46 -6.08 -16.03 3.67
CA PRO A 46 -5.68 -17.44 3.82
C PRO A 46 -4.17 -17.71 3.67
N ASP A 47 -3.41 -16.78 3.09
CA ASP A 47 -1.96 -16.90 2.89
C ASP A 47 -1.16 -15.98 3.83
N LEU A 48 -1.78 -15.37 4.85
CA LEU A 48 -1.12 -14.45 5.79
C LEU A 48 0.11 -15.09 6.45
N GLY A 49 -0.02 -16.31 6.97
CA GLY A 49 1.11 -17.00 7.60
C GLY A 49 2.27 -17.25 6.62
N GLY A 50 1.96 -17.61 5.37
CA GLY A 50 2.96 -17.81 4.32
C GLY A 50 3.63 -16.50 3.89
N ALA A 51 2.86 -15.42 3.77
CA ALA A 51 3.37 -14.08 3.48
C ALA A 51 4.34 -13.61 4.57
N LEU A 52 3.98 -13.85 5.84
CA LEU A 52 4.76 -13.39 6.98
C LEU A 52 6.09 -14.13 7.07
N LEU A 53 6.09 -15.44 6.83
CA LEU A 53 7.31 -16.24 6.77
C LEU A 53 8.24 -15.75 5.65
N ASP A 54 7.71 -15.48 4.46
CA ASP A 54 8.51 -15.00 3.34
C ASP A 54 9.10 -13.61 3.61
N TYR A 55 8.28 -12.69 4.13
CA TYR A 55 8.72 -11.38 4.59
C TYR A 55 9.88 -11.50 5.60
N MET A 56 9.73 -12.35 6.62
CA MET A 56 10.77 -12.55 7.65
C MET A 56 12.06 -13.12 7.06
N LYS A 57 11.97 -14.06 6.10
CA LYS A 57 13.16 -14.58 5.39
C LYS A 57 13.89 -13.48 4.61
N ARG A 58 13.15 -12.61 3.92
CA ARG A 58 13.73 -11.44 3.22
C ARG A 58 14.36 -10.45 4.19
N ALA A 59 13.69 -10.15 5.30
CA ALA A 59 14.23 -9.27 6.33
C ALA A 59 15.52 -9.83 6.97
N GLN A 60 15.56 -11.13 7.25
CA GLN A 60 16.76 -11.82 7.76
C GLN A 60 17.94 -11.75 6.80
N ARG A 61 17.69 -11.82 5.48
CA ARG A 61 18.70 -11.62 4.43
C ARG A 61 19.14 -10.15 4.28
N GLY A 62 18.55 -9.22 5.02
CA GLY A 62 18.89 -7.81 4.96
C GLY A 62 18.29 -7.07 3.76
N ALA A 63 17.15 -7.52 3.24
CA ALA A 63 16.44 -6.79 2.19
C ALA A 63 16.14 -5.35 2.64
N ALA A 64 16.59 -4.37 1.87
CA ALA A 64 16.33 -2.96 2.13
C ALA A 64 14.96 -2.49 1.60
N VAL A 65 14.42 -3.21 0.61
CA VAL A 65 13.14 -2.92 -0.05
C VAL A 65 12.39 -4.22 -0.25
N PHE A 66 11.08 -4.18 0.00
CA PHE A 66 10.19 -5.30 -0.19
C PHE A 66 9.29 -5.01 -1.38
N SER A 67 9.27 -5.90 -2.37
CA SER A 67 8.31 -5.88 -3.46
C SER A 67 7.14 -6.81 -3.15
N LEU A 68 5.96 -6.49 -3.71
CA LEU A 68 4.81 -7.38 -3.73
C LEU A 68 5.04 -8.44 -4.81
N SER A 69 5.92 -9.41 -4.55
CA SER A 69 6.34 -10.42 -5.54
C SER A 69 5.57 -11.74 -5.40
N GLY A 70 4.84 -11.92 -4.30
CA GLY A 70 3.89 -13.03 -4.03
C GLY A 70 4.44 -14.44 -4.21
N GLN A 71 5.75 -14.58 -4.36
CA GLN A 71 6.42 -15.87 -4.25
C GLN A 71 6.12 -16.43 -2.87
N ARG A 72 5.67 -17.68 -2.84
CA ARG A 72 5.50 -18.43 -1.61
C ARG A 72 6.49 -19.56 -1.66
N THR A 73 7.40 -19.60 -0.71
CA THR A 73 8.12 -20.86 -0.48
C THR A 73 7.07 -21.88 -0.06
N ASN A 74 6.97 -23.01 -0.76
CA ASN A 74 6.12 -24.17 -0.45
C ASN A 74 6.50 -24.88 0.87
N ALA A 75 7.04 -24.13 1.82
CA ALA A 75 7.34 -24.61 3.15
C ALA A 75 6.02 -24.72 3.92
N ALA A 76 5.79 -25.87 4.56
CA ALA A 76 4.73 -26.02 5.54
C ALA A 76 4.73 -24.81 6.48
N LEU A 77 3.54 -24.27 6.78
CA LEU A 77 3.40 -23.19 7.77
C LEU A 77 4.19 -23.60 9.02
N PRO A 78 5.08 -22.74 9.54
CA PRO A 78 5.86 -23.10 10.71
C PRO A 78 4.95 -23.48 11.88
N SER A 79 5.48 -24.30 12.79
CA SER A 79 5.08 -24.33 14.21
C SER A 79 4.69 -22.92 14.68
N PRO A 80 3.66 -22.76 15.55
CA PRO A 80 3.05 -21.47 15.86
C PRO A 80 4.08 -20.35 16.04
N PHE A 81 3.84 -19.21 15.39
CA PHE A 81 4.70 -18.04 15.49
C PHE A 81 4.97 -17.69 16.97
N PRO A 82 6.22 -17.33 17.34
CA PRO A 82 6.58 -17.06 18.74
C PRO A 82 6.04 -15.71 19.26
N PHE A 83 5.09 -15.09 18.54
CA PHE A 83 4.50 -13.80 18.83
C PHE A 83 3.02 -13.78 18.43
N LYS A 84 2.30 -12.81 19.00
CA LYS A 84 0.95 -12.44 18.57
C LYS A 84 1.03 -11.20 17.67
N VAL A 85 -0.06 -10.86 16.99
CA VAL A 85 -0.16 -9.64 16.20
C VAL A 85 -1.09 -8.64 16.88
N GLN A 86 -0.56 -7.46 17.17
CA GLN A 86 -1.35 -6.29 17.53
C GLN A 86 -1.87 -5.65 16.25
N LEU A 87 -3.12 -5.21 16.24
CA LEU A 87 -3.83 -4.86 15.01
C LEU A 87 -4.39 -3.44 15.08
N TRP A 88 -4.28 -2.72 13.96
CA TRP A 88 -4.81 -1.38 13.79
C TRP A 88 -5.83 -1.34 12.66
N SER A 89 -6.92 -0.60 12.85
CA SER A 89 -7.95 -0.41 11.83
C SER A 89 -7.60 0.68 10.80
N LYS A 90 -6.64 1.55 11.14
CA LYS A 90 -6.23 2.70 10.31
C LYS A 90 -4.87 3.27 10.72
N PHE A 91 -4.25 3.97 9.78
CA PHE A 91 -3.15 4.91 10.03
C PHE A 91 -3.39 6.21 9.28
N ARG A 92 -2.66 7.25 9.64
CA ARG A 92 -2.58 8.50 8.86
C ARG A 92 -1.24 8.58 8.16
N ILE A 93 -1.25 9.05 6.93
CA ILE A 93 -0.08 9.25 6.08
C ILE A 93 -0.03 10.69 5.61
N GLN A 94 1.16 11.27 5.63
CA GLN A 94 1.40 12.62 5.16
C GLN A 94 2.69 12.66 4.33
N GLY A 95 2.56 13.04 3.06
CA GLY A 95 3.69 13.28 2.18
C GLY A 95 4.18 14.72 2.22
N ARG A 96 5.06 15.05 1.28
CA ARG A 96 5.49 16.42 0.97
C ARG A 96 4.82 16.89 -0.33
N GLN A 97 4.67 18.20 -0.49
CA GLN A 97 4.16 18.77 -1.73
C GLN A 97 5.16 18.55 -2.88
N TYR A 98 4.64 18.36 -4.09
CA TYR A 98 5.39 18.14 -5.32
C TYR A 98 6.27 19.34 -5.67
N HIS A 99 5.71 20.56 -5.63
CA HIS A 99 6.44 21.78 -6.02
C HIS A 99 7.34 22.35 -4.92
N ASN A 100 7.05 22.06 -3.66
CA ASN A 100 7.87 22.51 -2.53
C ASN A 100 7.96 21.38 -1.51
N THR A 101 9.01 20.58 -1.63
CA THR A 101 9.18 19.43 -0.75
C THR A 101 9.38 19.85 0.70
N HIS A 102 9.72 21.10 1.03
CA HIS A 102 9.78 21.56 2.42
C HIS A 102 8.41 21.66 3.10
N LEU A 103 7.33 21.71 2.33
CA LEU A 103 5.98 21.82 2.84
C LEU A 103 5.31 20.43 2.91
N PRO A 104 4.67 20.11 4.04
CA PRO A 104 3.87 18.89 4.13
C PRO A 104 2.60 19.00 3.26
N ASN A 105 2.15 17.87 2.73
CA ASN A 105 0.84 17.77 2.09
C ASN A 105 -0.27 17.57 3.14
N ASP A 106 -1.53 17.53 2.71
CA ASP A 106 -2.66 17.16 3.54
C ASP A 106 -2.50 15.75 4.11
N ILE A 107 -3.02 15.58 5.33
CA ILE A 107 -2.97 14.31 6.04
C ILE A 107 -4.14 13.44 5.58
N HIS A 108 -3.80 12.24 5.14
CA HIS A 108 -4.74 11.26 4.61
C HIS A 108 -4.90 10.11 5.60
N THR A 109 -6.13 9.63 5.82
CA THR A 109 -6.40 8.46 6.67
C THR A 109 -6.59 7.24 5.80
N VAL A 110 -5.77 6.21 6.01
CA VAL A 110 -5.82 4.93 5.32
C VAL A 110 -6.46 3.89 6.23
N PHE A 111 -7.57 3.31 5.78
CA PHE A 111 -8.32 2.27 6.49
C PHE A 111 -7.92 0.86 6.06
N ALA A 112 -7.93 -0.05 7.03
CA ALA A 112 -7.73 -1.48 6.88
C ALA A 112 -8.56 -2.23 7.93
N THR A 113 -9.87 -2.16 7.78
CA THR A 113 -10.80 -2.81 8.72
C THR A 113 -11.19 -4.20 8.22
N PRO A 114 -11.32 -5.18 9.12
CA PRO A 114 -11.72 -6.53 8.76
C PRO A 114 -13.16 -6.57 8.22
N PRO A 115 -13.54 -7.65 7.52
CA PRO A 115 -14.93 -7.97 7.21
C PRO A 115 -15.87 -7.82 8.41
N GLY A 116 -17.02 -7.19 8.18
CA GLY A 116 -18.04 -6.97 9.21
C GLY A 116 -19.44 -6.75 8.63
N PRO A 117 -20.44 -6.47 9.49
CA PRO A 117 -21.84 -6.32 9.05
C PRO A 117 -22.08 -5.17 8.07
N GLU A 118 -21.37 -4.05 8.25
CA GLU A 118 -21.47 -2.88 7.36
C GLU A 118 -20.61 -3.03 6.10
N TRP A 119 -19.43 -3.63 6.24
CA TRP A 119 -18.46 -3.84 5.17
C TRP A 119 -18.15 -5.32 5.04
N GLU A 120 -18.91 -6.05 4.20
CA GLU A 120 -18.81 -7.52 4.06
C GLU A 120 -17.38 -8.00 3.74
N TYR A 121 -16.61 -7.19 3.01
CA TYR A 121 -15.23 -7.47 2.62
C TYR A 121 -14.18 -6.63 3.37
N GLY A 122 -14.63 -5.86 4.36
CA GLY A 122 -13.85 -4.88 5.09
C GLY A 122 -13.68 -3.55 4.35
N ARG A 123 -13.46 -2.47 5.09
CA ARG A 123 -13.10 -1.16 4.53
C ARG A 123 -11.58 -1.08 4.35
N ASN A 124 -11.15 -0.97 3.10
CA ASN A 124 -9.76 -1.04 2.69
C ASN A 124 -9.47 0.09 1.70
N ASP A 125 -8.42 0.87 1.95
CA ASP A 125 -8.02 1.95 1.05
C ASP A 125 -6.79 1.55 0.21
N CYS A 126 -6.61 2.28 -0.89
CA CYS A 126 -5.48 2.09 -1.80
C CYS A 126 -4.35 3.07 -1.51
N VAL A 127 -3.12 2.63 -1.77
CA VAL A 127 -1.90 3.39 -1.49
C VAL A 127 -0.87 3.22 -2.59
N VAL A 128 0.06 4.17 -2.68
CA VAL A 128 1.32 4.01 -3.40
C VAL A 128 2.38 3.44 -2.46
N ILE A 129 3.08 2.41 -2.94
CA ILE A 129 4.22 1.79 -2.27
C ILE A 129 5.44 1.94 -3.16
N ASN A 130 6.57 2.35 -2.59
CA ASN A 130 7.85 2.32 -3.27
C ASN A 130 8.43 0.90 -3.19
N ILE A 131 8.71 0.30 -4.35
CA ILE A 131 9.27 -1.05 -4.49
C ILE A 131 10.68 -1.04 -5.09
N ASP A 132 11.27 0.14 -5.27
CA ASP A 132 12.62 0.36 -5.80
C ASP A 132 13.24 1.57 -5.08
N ASN A 133 14.24 1.31 -4.22
CA ASN A 133 14.91 2.36 -3.44
C ASN A 133 15.72 3.34 -4.30
N THR A 134 15.96 3.03 -5.58
CA THR A 134 16.60 3.98 -6.50
C THR A 134 15.63 5.05 -6.99
N LYS A 135 14.32 4.83 -6.82
CA LYS A 135 13.27 5.75 -7.22
C LYS A 135 12.77 6.57 -6.05
N LEU A 136 12.58 7.86 -6.30
CA LEU A 136 12.23 8.85 -5.30
C LEU A 136 10.79 9.27 -5.50
N TRP A 137 10.00 9.19 -4.44
CA TRP A 137 8.68 9.81 -4.42
C TRP A 137 8.82 11.27 -3.99
N PRO A 138 8.15 12.24 -4.65
CA PRO A 138 7.22 12.09 -5.78
C PRO A 138 7.86 12.20 -7.18
N HIS A 139 9.15 12.48 -7.27
CA HIS A 139 9.83 12.88 -8.52
C HIS A 139 9.95 11.78 -9.60
N SER A 140 10.05 10.51 -9.19
CA SER A 140 10.05 9.36 -10.09
C SER A 140 8.65 8.96 -10.57
N SER A 141 7.63 9.76 -10.25
CA SER A 141 6.23 9.43 -10.55
C SER A 141 5.88 8.01 -10.08
N LEU A 142 5.37 7.14 -10.96
CA LEU A 142 5.07 5.74 -10.65
C LEU A 142 6.18 4.76 -11.07
N GLU A 143 7.29 5.24 -11.63
CA GLU A 143 8.44 4.39 -11.89
C GLU A 143 9.03 3.88 -10.57
N GLY A 144 9.20 2.56 -10.43
CA GLY A 144 9.63 1.92 -9.18
C GLY A 144 8.61 1.96 -8.05
N HIS A 145 7.35 2.29 -8.35
CA HIS A 145 6.25 2.27 -7.41
C HIS A 145 5.16 1.29 -7.86
N CYS A 146 4.32 0.87 -6.92
CA CYS A 146 3.14 0.08 -7.19
C CYS A 146 1.92 0.60 -6.43
N ILE A 147 0.74 0.27 -6.94
CA ILE A 147 -0.53 0.55 -6.27
C ILE A 147 -0.98 -0.72 -5.55
N ALA A 148 -1.41 -0.56 -4.30
CA ALA A 148 -1.80 -1.67 -3.47
C ALA A 148 -3.03 -1.36 -2.62
N LEU A 149 -3.85 -2.37 -2.38
CA LEU A 149 -5.00 -2.33 -1.47
C LEU A 149 -4.55 -2.78 -0.08
N VAL A 150 -4.75 -1.94 0.93
CA VAL A 150 -4.36 -2.23 2.31
C VAL A 150 -5.39 -3.14 2.97
N LYS A 151 -4.99 -4.34 3.42
CA LYS A 151 -5.92 -5.31 4.04
C LYS A 151 -5.78 -5.46 5.54
N MET A 152 -4.57 -5.30 6.08
CA MET A 152 -4.32 -5.49 7.52
C MET A 152 -3.09 -4.69 7.94
N ILE A 153 -3.19 -3.93 9.03
CA ILE A 153 -2.08 -3.19 9.65
C ILE A 153 -1.76 -3.84 11.00
N PHE A 154 -0.50 -4.22 11.22
CA PHE A 154 -0.14 -4.94 12.42
C PHE A 154 1.29 -4.71 12.90
N LEU A 155 1.52 -5.04 14.16
CA LEU A 155 2.84 -5.09 14.78
C LEU A 155 2.99 -6.44 15.49
N PRO A 156 4.01 -7.25 15.16
CA PRO A 156 4.36 -8.42 15.96
C PRO A 156 4.64 -8.05 17.42
N SER A 157 4.08 -8.80 18.35
CA SER A 157 4.19 -8.57 19.78
C SER A 157 4.66 -9.84 20.50
N TYR A 158 5.90 -9.77 20.96
CA TYR A 158 6.51 -10.72 21.87
C TYR A 158 6.08 -10.30 23.28
N GLY A 159 5.40 -11.19 24.02
CA GLY A 159 4.87 -10.84 25.35
C GLY A 159 5.94 -10.21 26.26
N ARG A 160 5.53 -9.37 27.22
CA ARG A 160 6.47 -8.57 28.06
C ARG A 160 7.56 -9.40 28.75
N ASN A 161 7.30 -10.69 29.01
CA ASN A 161 8.23 -11.61 29.66
C ASN A 161 8.76 -12.69 28.69
N SER A 162 8.70 -12.44 27.39
CA SER A 162 9.20 -13.37 26.38
C SER A 162 10.73 -13.43 26.45
N LEU A 163 11.27 -14.64 26.62
CA LEU A 163 12.70 -14.91 26.49
C LEU A 163 13.16 -14.95 25.02
N VAL A 164 12.22 -14.95 24.08
CA VAL A 164 12.50 -14.93 22.64
C VAL A 164 12.88 -13.52 22.24
N LYS A 165 14.12 -13.36 21.74
CA LYS A 165 14.56 -12.12 21.11
C LYS A 165 13.70 -11.84 19.87
N PRO A 166 13.21 -10.61 19.67
CA PRO A 166 12.46 -10.27 18.47
C PRO A 166 13.25 -10.62 17.20
N LEU A 167 12.54 -11.20 16.24
CA LEU A 167 13.11 -11.59 14.97
C LEU A 167 13.32 -10.34 14.09
N ARG A 168 14.41 -10.32 13.31
CA ARG A 168 14.67 -9.20 12.38
C ARG A 168 13.46 -9.02 11.43
N GLY A 169 13.04 -7.77 11.25
CA GLY A 169 11.85 -7.39 10.48
C GLY A 169 10.55 -7.36 11.28
N THR A 170 10.54 -7.81 12.53
CA THR A 170 9.30 -7.82 13.34
C THR A 170 9.15 -6.62 14.29
N GLU A 171 10.04 -5.63 14.15
CA GLU A 171 10.16 -4.47 15.04
C GLU A 171 9.40 -3.24 14.53
N GLU A 172 8.94 -3.29 13.29
CA GLU A 172 8.25 -2.19 12.62
C GLU A 172 6.80 -2.54 12.30
N PHE A 173 6.00 -1.51 12.03
CA PHE A 173 4.63 -1.72 11.56
C PHE A 173 4.64 -2.38 10.19
N LEU A 174 3.93 -3.50 10.10
CA LEU A 174 3.78 -4.30 8.91
C LEU A 174 2.38 -4.14 8.37
N VAL A 175 2.27 -4.24 7.04
CA VAL A 175 0.99 -4.11 6.36
C VAL A 175 0.85 -5.23 5.34
N TYR A 176 -0.21 -6.02 5.46
CA TYR A 176 -0.60 -6.94 4.40
C TYR A 176 -1.34 -6.15 3.32
N CYS A 177 -0.89 -6.28 2.07
CA CYS A 177 -1.46 -5.60 0.92
C CYS A 177 -1.75 -6.55 -0.24
N GLU A 178 -2.82 -6.29 -0.99
CA GLU A 178 -3.06 -6.90 -2.30
C GLU A 178 -2.56 -5.97 -3.41
N ARG A 179 -1.79 -6.49 -4.37
CA ARG A 179 -1.21 -5.70 -5.47
C ARG A 179 -2.25 -5.41 -6.57
N PHE A 180 -2.16 -4.23 -7.19
CA PHE A 180 -2.74 -3.96 -8.50
C PHE A 180 -1.67 -4.03 -9.60
N ASP A 181 -1.98 -4.72 -10.69
CA ASP A 181 -1.22 -4.71 -11.92
C ASP A 181 -1.79 -3.68 -12.89
N VAL A 182 -0.91 -2.99 -13.61
CA VAL A 182 -1.32 -2.03 -14.64
C VAL A 182 -1.67 -2.79 -15.92
N VAL A 183 -2.79 -2.42 -16.52
CA VAL A 183 -3.23 -2.99 -17.80
C VAL A 183 -2.57 -2.23 -18.94
N ASN A 184 -1.78 -2.93 -19.74
CA ASN A 184 -1.20 -2.40 -20.98
C ASN A 184 -2.28 -1.77 -21.86
N GLN A 185 -2.17 -0.45 -22.07
CA GLN A 185 -2.94 0.27 -23.08
C GLN A 185 -2.09 0.45 -24.34
N PRO A 186 -2.72 0.61 -25.52
CA PRO A 186 -2.02 1.04 -26.71
C PRO A 186 -1.23 2.32 -26.46
N PRO A 187 -0.03 2.47 -27.06
CA PRO A 187 0.70 3.73 -26.98
C PRO A 187 -0.14 4.86 -27.57
N PRO A 188 0.05 6.11 -27.09
CA PRO A 188 -0.61 7.25 -27.69
C PRO A 188 -0.17 7.42 -29.15
N PRO A 189 -0.99 8.09 -29.99
CA PRO A 189 -0.54 8.55 -31.31
C PRO A 189 0.83 9.23 -31.23
N PRO A 190 1.73 9.05 -32.23
CA PRO A 190 3.10 9.55 -32.16
C PRO A 190 3.23 11.04 -31.80
N GLN A 191 2.30 11.88 -32.26
CA GLN A 191 2.28 13.31 -31.94
C GLN A 191 2.07 13.64 -30.44
N TYR A 192 1.66 12.67 -29.63
CA TYR A 192 1.38 12.83 -28.21
C TYR A 192 2.38 12.07 -27.31
N ASN A 193 3.35 11.36 -27.90
CA ASN A 193 4.30 10.53 -27.15
C ASN A 193 5.19 11.34 -26.18
N ASP A 194 5.40 12.62 -26.49
CA ASP A 194 6.20 13.54 -25.67
C ASP A 194 5.40 14.18 -24.52
N ILE A 195 4.07 13.97 -24.46
CA ILE A 195 3.27 14.51 -23.36
C ILE A 195 3.63 13.76 -22.08
N PRO A 196 4.03 14.45 -20.99
CA PRO A 196 4.60 13.78 -19.81
C PRO A 196 3.66 12.79 -19.12
N CYS A 197 2.34 12.94 -19.26
CA CYS A 197 1.36 12.02 -18.67
C CYS A 197 1.47 10.58 -19.21
N TYR A 198 1.91 10.40 -20.45
CA TYR A 198 2.19 9.09 -21.05
C TYR A 198 3.53 8.49 -20.61
N GLN A 199 4.31 9.22 -19.81
CA GLN A 199 5.63 8.80 -19.34
C GLN A 199 5.67 8.53 -17.83
N ALA A 200 4.60 8.84 -17.11
CA ALA A 200 4.51 8.70 -15.65
C ALA A 200 4.69 7.26 -15.14
N TRP A 201 4.37 6.24 -15.94
CA TRP A 201 4.46 4.84 -15.53
C TRP A 201 4.93 3.89 -16.65
N LYS A 202 6.12 4.14 -17.22
CA LYS A 202 6.68 3.27 -18.27
C LYS A 202 6.76 1.80 -17.82
N PRO A 203 6.48 0.82 -18.71
CA PRO A 203 6.11 0.96 -20.13
C PRO A 203 4.59 1.12 -20.37
N PHE A 204 3.81 1.40 -19.32
CA PHE A 204 2.36 1.49 -19.41
C PHE A 204 1.91 2.88 -19.87
N TYR A 205 0.73 2.92 -20.48
CA TYR A 205 0.08 4.16 -20.90
C TYR A 205 -1.30 4.28 -20.23
N PRO A 206 -1.76 5.50 -19.91
CA PRO A 206 -3.12 5.73 -19.47
C PRO A 206 -4.14 5.46 -20.58
N ASP A 207 -5.38 5.22 -20.18
CA ASP A 207 -6.54 5.25 -21.08
C ASP A 207 -6.65 6.64 -21.73
N TYR A 208 -6.78 6.69 -23.06
CA TYR A 208 -6.79 7.98 -23.78
C TYR A 208 -7.98 8.88 -23.39
N ALA A 209 -9.15 8.30 -23.14
CA ALA A 209 -10.36 9.07 -22.87
C ALA A 209 -10.38 9.65 -21.45
N SER A 210 -9.94 8.86 -20.46
CA SER A 210 -9.92 9.32 -19.06
C SER A 210 -8.58 9.93 -18.64
N GLY A 211 -7.52 9.65 -19.38
CA GLY A 211 -6.14 9.96 -18.99
C GLY A 211 -5.67 9.22 -17.73
N CYS A 212 -6.38 8.18 -17.28
CA CYS A 212 -6.06 7.44 -16.06
C CYS A 212 -5.45 6.08 -16.41
N TYR A 213 -4.54 5.59 -15.56
CA TYR A 213 -4.05 4.22 -15.67
C TYR A 213 -5.14 3.23 -15.28
N ILE A 214 -5.28 2.16 -16.07
CA ILE A 214 -6.22 1.08 -15.78
C ILE A 214 -5.49 0.03 -14.96
N LEU A 215 -6.10 -0.35 -13.86
CA LEU A 215 -5.58 -1.30 -12.91
C LEU A 215 -6.45 -2.57 -12.90
N LYS A 216 -5.81 -3.70 -12.68
CA LYS A 216 -6.45 -4.97 -12.33
C LYS A 216 -5.86 -5.48 -11.03
N LYS A 217 -6.65 -6.17 -10.23
CA LYS A 217 -6.08 -6.91 -9.10
C LYS A 217 -5.11 -7.94 -9.63
N ALA A 218 -3.91 -7.98 -9.06
CA ALA A 218 -2.99 -9.07 -9.31
C ALA A 218 -3.61 -10.34 -8.70
N LEU A 219 -3.71 -11.40 -9.50
CA LEU A 219 -4.25 -12.68 -9.08
C LEU A 219 -3.18 -13.76 -9.20
N ARG A 220 -3.24 -14.74 -8.31
CA ARG A 220 -2.47 -15.99 -8.44
C ARG A 220 -3.06 -16.85 -9.56
N ALA A 221 -2.32 -17.89 -9.97
CA ALA A 221 -2.78 -18.84 -10.99
C ALA A 221 -4.12 -19.54 -10.64
N ASN A 222 -4.45 -19.64 -9.34
CA ASN A 222 -5.72 -20.19 -8.85
C ASN A 222 -6.84 -19.14 -8.72
N GLY A 223 -6.62 -17.89 -9.17
CA GLY A 223 -7.60 -16.80 -9.14
C GLY A 223 -7.72 -16.06 -7.80
N THR A 224 -7.01 -16.45 -6.74
CA THR A 224 -7.04 -15.70 -5.47
C THR A 224 -6.20 -14.42 -5.54
N PRO A 225 -6.55 -13.36 -4.79
CA PRO A 225 -5.77 -12.13 -4.75
C PRO A 225 -4.30 -12.34 -4.38
N PHE A 226 -3.44 -11.54 -4.99
CA PHE A 226 -2.02 -11.59 -4.80
C PHE A 226 -1.61 -10.68 -3.63
N GLY A 227 -1.64 -11.24 -2.43
CA GLY A 227 -1.23 -10.54 -1.23
C GLY A 227 0.26 -10.66 -0.91
N ASP A 228 0.82 -9.70 -0.17
CA ASP A 228 2.13 -9.82 0.47
C ASP A 228 2.27 -8.82 1.63
N ILE A 229 3.34 -8.94 2.42
CA ILE A 229 3.61 -8.03 3.54
C ILE A 229 4.68 -7.01 3.19
N ILE A 230 4.36 -5.74 3.44
CA ILE A 230 5.24 -4.59 3.22
C ILE A 230 5.38 -3.82 4.54
N PRO A 231 6.62 -3.42 4.91
CA PRO A 231 6.85 -2.46 5.96
C PRO A 231 6.16 -1.12 5.69
N LEU A 232 5.47 -0.58 6.70
CA LEU A 232 4.80 0.71 6.59
C LEU A 232 5.73 1.86 6.11
N PRO A 233 7.03 1.92 6.45
CA PRO A 233 7.94 2.93 5.91
C PRO A 233 8.09 2.97 4.37
N GLN A 234 7.66 1.95 3.62
CA GLN A 234 7.69 1.97 2.15
C GLN A 234 6.49 2.68 1.50
N PHE A 235 5.48 3.03 2.28
CA PHE A 235 4.27 3.69 1.80
C PHE A 235 4.56 5.17 1.50
N ARG A 236 3.89 5.74 0.49
CA ARG A 236 4.19 7.09 -0.01
C ARG A 236 2.99 8.03 -0.01
N ALA A 237 1.83 7.57 -0.44
CA ALA A 237 0.61 8.36 -0.49
C ALA A 237 -0.63 7.45 -0.47
N GLN A 238 -1.77 8.00 -0.03
CA GLN A 238 -3.08 7.42 -0.32
C GLN A 238 -3.44 7.75 -1.78
N VAL A 239 -4.13 6.83 -2.45
CA VAL A 239 -4.68 7.07 -3.80
C VAL A 239 -6.13 6.63 -3.86
N ASP A 240 -6.88 7.27 -4.74
CA ASP A 240 -8.21 6.80 -5.12
C ASP A 240 -8.12 5.85 -6.30
N VAL A 241 -8.78 4.70 -6.15
CA VAL A 241 -8.91 3.68 -7.18
C VAL A 241 -10.41 3.45 -7.36
N SER A 242 -10.94 3.90 -8.49
CA SER A 242 -12.37 3.86 -8.78
C SER A 242 -12.69 2.68 -9.72
N PRO A 243 -13.85 2.03 -9.62
CA PRO A 243 -14.25 1.01 -10.59
C PRO A 243 -14.29 1.58 -12.01
N ARG A 244 -13.76 0.83 -12.97
CA ARG A 244 -13.98 1.12 -14.37
C ARG A 244 -15.28 0.47 -14.83
N LEU A 245 -16.37 1.23 -14.84
CA LEU A 245 -17.65 0.76 -15.34
C LEU A 245 -17.62 0.73 -16.88
N ARG A 246 -17.81 -0.45 -17.47
CA ARG A 246 -17.93 -0.63 -18.92
C ARG A 246 -19.30 -1.22 -19.24
N GLY A 247 -20.01 -0.63 -20.19
CA GLY A 247 -21.35 -1.07 -20.56
C GLY A 247 -22.38 -0.81 -19.46
N PRO A 248 -23.48 -1.59 -19.40
CA PRO A 248 -24.48 -1.47 -18.35
C PRO A 248 -23.86 -1.65 -16.96
N ALA A 249 -24.26 -0.80 -16.01
CA ALA A 249 -23.78 -0.91 -14.64
C ALA A 249 -24.22 -2.26 -14.03
N ASP A 250 -23.26 -3.02 -13.48
CA ASP A 250 -23.57 -4.24 -12.74
C ASP A 250 -24.31 -3.86 -11.46
N SER A 251 -25.59 -4.25 -11.36
CA SER A 251 -26.48 -3.91 -10.24
C SER A 251 -26.03 -4.49 -8.90
N ARG A 252 -25.05 -5.40 -8.90
CA ARG A 252 -24.46 -5.95 -7.67
C ARG A 252 -23.37 -5.05 -7.09
N LEU A 253 -22.86 -4.09 -7.85
CA LEU A 253 -21.82 -3.17 -7.39
C LEU A 253 -22.40 -2.15 -6.41
N SER A 254 -21.71 -2.00 -5.28
CA SER A 254 -21.95 -0.97 -4.29
C SER A 254 -20.61 -0.36 -3.85
N PRO A 255 -20.62 0.84 -3.26
CA PRO A 255 -19.41 1.39 -2.63
C PRO A 255 -18.74 0.45 -1.63
N MET A 256 -19.51 -0.48 -1.04
CA MET A 256 -19.06 -1.40 0.01
C MET A 256 -18.40 -2.68 -0.51
N ASN A 257 -18.70 -3.09 -1.75
CA ASN A 257 -18.20 -4.34 -2.32
C ASN A 257 -17.38 -4.16 -3.59
N VAL A 258 -17.34 -2.96 -4.18
CA VAL A 258 -16.73 -2.71 -5.48
C VAL A 258 -15.27 -3.14 -5.56
N MET A 259 -14.51 -2.95 -4.48
CA MET A 259 -13.13 -3.43 -4.40
C MET A 259 -13.03 -4.94 -4.37
N ALA A 260 -14.04 -5.67 -3.90
CA ALA A 260 -14.01 -7.13 -3.85
C ALA A 260 -14.47 -7.76 -5.17
N VAL A 261 -15.49 -7.19 -5.81
CA VAL A 261 -16.14 -7.80 -6.99
C VAL A 261 -15.77 -7.14 -8.33
N GLY A 262 -15.20 -5.93 -8.31
CA GLY A 262 -14.77 -5.21 -9.51
C GLY A 262 -13.61 -5.89 -10.22
N SER A 263 -13.64 -5.88 -11.55
CA SER A 263 -12.61 -6.50 -12.40
C SER A 263 -11.51 -5.52 -12.79
N ASP A 264 -11.91 -4.32 -13.22
CA ASP A 264 -11.05 -3.27 -13.75
C ASP A 264 -11.27 -2.00 -12.93
N PHE A 265 -10.19 -1.25 -12.71
CA PHE A 265 -10.22 -0.02 -11.95
C PHE A 265 -9.45 1.08 -12.67
N LEU A 266 -9.72 2.33 -12.31
CA LEU A 266 -8.98 3.50 -12.75
C LEU A 266 -8.20 4.06 -11.56
N LEU A 267 -6.91 4.30 -11.75
CA LEU A 267 -6.15 5.14 -10.83
C LEU A 267 -6.59 6.59 -11.05
N ASN A 268 -7.37 7.12 -10.11
CA ASN A 268 -7.97 8.44 -10.26
C ASN A 268 -6.95 9.53 -9.94
N LYS A 269 -6.29 10.03 -10.99
CA LYS A 269 -5.32 11.12 -10.89
C LYS A 269 -5.92 12.46 -10.45
N TYR A 270 -7.25 12.61 -10.52
CA TYR A 270 -7.95 13.84 -10.16
C TYR A 270 -8.36 13.91 -8.69
N TRP A 271 -8.12 12.84 -7.93
CA TRP A 271 -8.42 12.74 -6.51
C TRP A 271 -7.77 13.84 -5.68
N GLU A 272 -6.51 14.14 -5.97
CA GLU A 272 -5.70 15.04 -5.18
C GLU A 272 -4.73 15.79 -6.09
N LYS A 273 -4.48 17.06 -5.77
CA LYS A 273 -3.74 17.99 -6.62
C LYS A 273 -2.28 17.55 -6.81
N GLU A 274 -1.61 17.11 -5.75
CA GLU A 274 -0.24 16.62 -5.84
C GLU A 274 -0.18 15.33 -6.67
N LEU A 275 -1.12 14.39 -6.49
CA LEU A 275 -1.21 13.19 -7.34
C LEU A 275 -1.38 13.55 -8.83
N TRP A 276 -2.21 14.55 -9.14
CA TRP A 276 -2.36 15.03 -10.52
C TRP A 276 -1.01 15.49 -11.10
N TYR A 277 -0.27 16.34 -10.38
CA TYR A 277 1.05 16.80 -10.86
C TYR A 277 2.05 15.66 -11.01
N ILE A 278 2.07 14.71 -10.08
CA ILE A 278 2.96 13.55 -10.13
C ILE A 278 2.73 12.73 -11.40
N LEU A 279 1.48 12.58 -11.82
CA LEU A 279 1.09 11.76 -12.96
C LEU A 279 1.07 12.53 -14.29
N GLU A 280 1.05 13.86 -14.26
CA GLU A 280 0.95 14.72 -15.46
C GLU A 280 2.25 15.47 -15.78
N LYS A 281 3.11 15.67 -14.79
CA LYS A 281 4.39 16.35 -14.93
C LYS A 281 5.47 15.39 -14.44
N ALA A 282 5.99 14.56 -15.34
CA ALA A 282 7.33 14.01 -15.11
C ALA A 282 8.27 15.19 -14.84
N ASP A 283 9.04 15.13 -13.75
CA ASP A 283 9.75 16.28 -13.21
C ASP A 283 10.65 16.97 -14.27
N PRO A 284 10.42 18.27 -14.59
CA PRO A 284 11.28 18.98 -15.53
C PRO A 284 12.74 19.06 -15.04
N CYS A 285 12.98 18.97 -13.73
CA CYS A 285 14.32 19.06 -13.14
C CYS A 285 15.16 17.77 -13.31
N VAL A 286 14.54 16.64 -13.69
CA VAL A 286 15.27 15.40 -14.01
C VAL A 286 15.55 15.30 -15.51
N SER A 287 14.71 15.92 -16.36
CA SER A 287 14.93 15.96 -17.81
C SER A 287 16.06 16.90 -18.28
N SER A 288 16.57 17.78 -17.42
CA SER A 288 17.64 18.73 -17.80
C SER A 288 19.07 18.18 -17.70
N ASN A 289 19.28 16.95 -17.20
CA ASN A 289 20.62 16.37 -17.03
C ASN A 289 20.97 15.25 -18.02
N SER A 290 20.15 14.99 -19.04
CA SER A 290 20.45 13.98 -20.08
C SER A 290 20.78 14.59 -21.45
N SER A 291 21.37 15.79 -21.48
CA SER A 291 21.84 16.45 -22.71
C SER A 291 23.23 17.04 -22.52
N THR A 292 24.23 16.19 -22.32
CA THR A 292 25.65 16.52 -22.55
C THR A 292 26.40 15.24 -22.90
N THR A 293 26.31 14.88 -24.18
CA THR A 293 27.41 14.25 -24.91
C THR A 293 28.17 15.33 -25.65
#